data_AF-A0A7S1Q5S4-F1
#
_entry.id   AF-A0A7S1Q5S4-F1
#
_cell.length_a   1.000
_cell.length_b   1.000
_cell.length_c   1.000
_cell.angle_alpha   90.00
_cell.angle_beta   90.00
_cell.angle_gamma   90.00
#
_symmetry.space_group_name_H-M   'P 1'
#
loop_
_entity.id
_entity.type
_entity.pdbx_description
1 polymer ?
#
loop_
_entity_poly.entity_id
_entity_poly.type
_entity_poly.pdbx_seq_one_letter_code
_entity_poly.pdbx_strand_id
1 'polypeptide(L)'
;LHATVAKHVPWDCALAVLGRAYLSQPIPAEAFGEGIRAVVRGQRERSAGASWRHAFRVLAVAREEHGNQVPASAYANVARACIAEHAWVPALQLTRHADRLGMTSKMMLLNAARATSVPAAWASSLRLLAAADVVGSSDPRVAQSVRIALLRALAGAPWQHAAKLAASRPVRKAVGREGTRTLMAACLPWAQALRLLGPKVTRQEMAAIASGMPPSVASGLIAANASPDFAQVSMAKACEARDWEGALRAFAVLAAAGRDAPAGVADSTILILHRESKHELVVSAAAKFPRHRWSAKALCAALDSAAKTQPVEWDVCLRIAVDSGADCAPRESLHPRTLSQLLRVLSVANQPDQALRLLGHARKECNIELQDDARLDALLFCQKFGRWREAIAILTQARKQSALVGHRLGPLAHCVIVQAGGAHDVVR
;
A
#
# COMPACT_ATOMS: atom_id res chain seq x y z
N LEU A 1 22.98 -18.66 -10.94
CA LEU A 1 21.82 -18.26 -11.78
C LEU A 1 20.54 -18.05 -10.95
N HIS A 2 19.99 -19.05 -10.27
CA HIS A 2 18.72 -18.94 -9.52
C HIS A 2 18.70 -17.80 -8.49
N ALA A 3 19.76 -17.64 -7.70
CA ALA A 3 19.89 -16.55 -6.74
C ALA A 3 19.83 -15.17 -7.42
N THR A 4 20.52 -15.01 -8.56
CA THR A 4 20.51 -13.77 -9.36
C THR A 4 19.13 -13.48 -9.93
N VAL A 5 18.44 -14.50 -10.46
CA VAL A 5 17.07 -14.33 -10.97
C VAL A 5 16.13 -13.92 -9.84
N ALA A 6 16.12 -14.65 -8.72
CA ALA A 6 15.29 -14.36 -7.55
C ALA A 6 15.54 -12.96 -6.93
N LYS A 7 16.74 -12.39 -7.13
CA LYS A 7 17.07 -11.04 -6.67
C LYS A 7 16.36 -9.94 -7.48
N HIS A 8 16.11 -10.17 -8.77
CA HIS A 8 15.64 -9.13 -9.70
C HIS A 8 14.19 -9.29 -10.17
N VAL A 9 13.56 -10.44 -9.91
CA VAL A 9 12.15 -10.66 -10.27
C VAL A 9 11.21 -10.40 -9.09
N PRO A 10 9.91 -10.14 -9.36
CA PRO A 10 8.87 -10.10 -8.34
C PRO A 10 8.83 -11.35 -7.46
N TRP A 11 8.30 -11.23 -6.24
CA TRP A 11 8.40 -12.28 -5.22
C TRP A 11 7.72 -13.60 -5.65
N ASP A 12 6.56 -13.52 -6.28
CA ASP A 12 5.77 -14.64 -6.78
C ASP A 12 6.51 -15.38 -7.90
N CYS A 13 7.08 -14.63 -8.85
CA CYS A 13 7.94 -15.15 -9.90
C CYS A 13 9.20 -15.81 -9.31
N ALA A 14 9.82 -15.21 -8.30
CA ALA A 14 10.99 -15.78 -7.62
C ALA A 14 10.65 -17.13 -6.98
N LEU A 15 9.49 -17.24 -6.33
CA LEU A 15 9.03 -18.50 -5.74
C LEU A 15 8.65 -19.54 -6.80
N ALA A 16 8.02 -19.14 -7.90
CA ALA A 16 7.69 -20.05 -9.00
C ALA A 16 8.95 -20.62 -9.66
N VAL A 17 9.97 -19.79 -9.87
CA VAL A 17 11.27 -20.22 -10.40
C VAL A 17 11.95 -21.20 -9.44
N LEU A 18 11.98 -20.89 -8.14
CA LEU A 18 12.54 -21.81 -7.14
C LEU A 18 11.75 -23.12 -7.06
N GLY A 19 10.42 -23.07 -7.08
CA GLY A 19 9.56 -24.25 -7.04
C GLY A 19 9.75 -25.16 -8.27
N ARG A 20 9.92 -24.57 -9.46
CA ARG A 20 10.20 -25.36 -10.67
C ARG A 20 11.62 -25.90 -10.69
N ALA A 21 12.61 -25.11 -10.27
CA ALA A 21 14.00 -25.55 -10.17
C ALA A 21 14.15 -26.70 -9.17
N TYR A 22 13.37 -26.68 -8.09
CA TYR A 22 13.40 -27.69 -7.03
C TYR A 22 13.09 -29.10 -7.57
N LEU A 23 12.17 -29.18 -8.54
CA LEU A 23 11.78 -30.43 -9.18
C LEU A 23 12.81 -30.96 -10.20
N SER A 24 13.75 -30.12 -10.64
CA SER A 24 14.64 -30.45 -11.76
C SER A 24 16.12 -30.54 -11.40
N GLN A 25 16.56 -29.86 -10.34
CA GLN A 25 17.98 -29.76 -9.99
C GLN A 25 18.20 -29.37 -8.53
N PRO A 26 19.35 -29.71 -7.93
CA PRO A 26 19.71 -29.23 -6.60
C PRO A 26 19.84 -27.71 -6.59
N ILE A 27 19.16 -27.07 -5.65
CA ILE A 27 19.20 -25.61 -5.46
C ILE A 27 20.23 -25.31 -4.36
N PRO A 28 21.11 -24.31 -4.52
CA PRO A 28 22.01 -23.90 -3.44
C PRO A 28 21.26 -23.14 -2.33
N ALA A 29 21.69 -23.29 -1.08
CA ALA A 29 21.09 -22.64 0.10
C ALA A 29 20.92 -21.11 -0.05
N GLU A 30 21.85 -20.45 -0.75
CA GLU A 30 21.80 -19.01 -1.03
C GLU A 30 20.58 -18.59 -1.86
N ALA A 31 20.14 -19.44 -2.80
CA ALA A 31 19.00 -19.13 -3.66
C ALA A 31 17.68 -19.12 -2.87
N PHE A 32 17.53 -20.00 -1.88
CA PHE A 32 16.42 -19.93 -0.92
C PHE A 32 16.46 -18.63 -0.10
N GLY A 33 17.65 -18.20 0.32
CA GLY A 33 17.85 -16.92 1.01
C GLY A 33 17.47 -15.69 0.18
N GLU A 34 17.71 -15.72 -1.14
CA GLU A 34 17.23 -14.68 -2.06
C GLU A 34 15.71 -14.77 -2.29
N GLY A 35 15.14 -15.98 -2.35
CA GLY A 35 13.68 -16.18 -2.40
C GLY A 35 12.95 -15.57 -1.19
N ILE A 36 13.47 -15.81 0.03
CA ILE A 36 12.94 -15.18 1.25
C ILE A 36 13.05 -13.65 1.18
N ARG A 37 14.18 -13.13 0.67
CA ARG A 37 14.35 -11.67 0.48
C ARG A 37 13.38 -11.11 -0.55
N ALA A 38 13.07 -11.86 -1.61
CA ALA A 38 12.04 -11.47 -2.57
C ALA A 38 10.67 -11.34 -1.90
N VAL A 39 10.27 -12.31 -1.07
CA VAL A 39 9.03 -12.22 -0.26
C VAL A 39 9.02 -10.97 0.63
N VAL A 40 10.13 -10.68 1.31
CA VAL A 40 10.26 -9.48 2.15
C VAL A 40 10.16 -8.19 1.32
N ARG A 41 10.70 -8.17 0.09
CA ARG A 41 10.52 -7.03 -0.83
C ARG A 41 9.05 -6.89 -1.24
N GLY A 42 8.41 -7.97 -1.65
CA GLY A 42 6.97 -7.99 -1.98
C GLY A 42 6.09 -7.48 -0.83
N GLN A 43 6.39 -7.85 0.41
CA GLN A 43 5.68 -7.31 1.58
C GLN A 43 5.89 -5.80 1.78
N ARG A 44 7.10 -5.28 1.51
CA ARG A 44 7.39 -3.83 1.58
C ARG A 44 6.67 -3.06 0.47
N GLU A 45 6.62 -3.67 -0.71
CA GLU A 45 5.90 -3.16 -1.89
C GLU A 45 4.38 -3.36 -1.75
N ARG A 46 3.92 -4.04 -0.70
CA ARG A 46 2.51 -4.41 -0.48
C ARG A 46 1.91 -5.18 -1.64
N SER A 47 2.73 -5.95 -2.35
CA SER A 47 2.27 -6.85 -3.40
C SER A 47 1.23 -7.82 -2.83
N ALA A 48 0.11 -7.96 -3.54
CA ALA A 48 -0.97 -8.83 -3.11
C ALA A 48 -0.47 -10.26 -2.84
N GLY A 49 -0.80 -10.81 -1.67
CA GLY A 49 -0.47 -12.18 -1.29
C GLY A 49 0.92 -12.42 -0.68
N ALA A 50 1.85 -11.46 -0.77
CA ALA A 50 3.15 -11.58 -0.11
C ALA A 50 2.96 -11.64 1.42
N SER A 51 3.32 -12.77 2.04
CA SER A 51 3.10 -12.97 3.47
C SER A 51 4.25 -13.71 4.15
N TRP A 52 4.37 -13.55 5.47
CA TRP A 52 5.39 -14.24 6.25
C TRP A 52 5.30 -15.76 6.11
N ARG A 53 4.10 -16.30 5.86
CA ARG A 53 3.88 -17.74 5.63
C ARG A 53 4.67 -18.25 4.42
N HIS A 54 4.81 -17.45 3.37
CA HIS A 54 5.64 -17.82 2.21
C HIS A 54 7.11 -17.88 2.60
N ALA A 55 7.61 -16.90 3.38
CA ALA A 55 8.98 -16.92 3.88
C ALA A 55 9.28 -18.15 4.75
N PHE A 56 8.33 -18.56 5.61
CA PHE A 56 8.45 -19.80 6.39
C PHE A 56 8.44 -21.06 5.53
N ARG A 57 7.58 -21.14 4.50
CA ARG A 57 7.58 -22.28 3.57
C ARG A 57 8.91 -22.44 2.85
N VAL A 58 9.47 -21.33 2.34
CA VAL A 58 10.80 -21.35 1.69
C VAL A 58 11.89 -21.80 2.66
N LEU A 59 11.85 -21.32 3.91
CA LEU A 59 12.80 -21.76 4.93
C LEU A 59 12.64 -23.23 5.31
N ALA A 60 11.41 -23.75 5.35
CA ALA A 60 11.16 -25.17 5.63
C ALA A 60 11.79 -26.06 4.55
N VAL A 61 11.52 -25.77 3.27
CA VAL A 61 12.13 -26.49 2.13
C VAL A 61 13.65 -26.36 2.15
N ALA A 62 14.20 -25.17 2.41
CA ALA A 62 15.64 -24.98 2.50
C ALA A 62 16.29 -25.84 3.60
N ARG A 63 15.59 -26.05 4.72
CA ARG A 63 16.07 -26.89 5.82
C ARG A 63 15.92 -28.37 5.54
N GLU A 64 14.89 -28.78 4.81
CA GLU A 64 14.74 -30.16 4.35
C GLU A 64 15.90 -30.55 3.43
N GLU A 65 16.30 -29.66 2.51
CA GLU A 65 17.39 -29.91 1.56
C GLU A 65 18.80 -29.77 2.15
N HIS A 66 19.02 -28.75 2.99
CA HIS A 66 20.37 -28.39 3.44
C HIS A 66 20.62 -28.58 4.93
N GLY A 67 19.61 -29.01 5.69
CA GLY A 67 19.71 -29.18 7.14
C GLY A 67 20.21 -27.91 7.84
N ASN A 68 21.33 -28.05 8.57
CA ASN A 68 21.95 -26.96 9.32
C ASN A 68 22.89 -26.07 8.49
N GLN A 69 23.01 -26.30 7.18
CA GLN A 69 23.83 -25.45 6.30
C GLN A 69 23.09 -24.17 5.86
N VAL A 70 21.81 -24.02 6.20
CA VAL A 70 21.05 -22.81 5.92
C VAL A 70 21.64 -21.63 6.68
N PRO A 71 22.00 -20.52 6.00
CA PRO A 71 22.69 -19.41 6.66
C PRO A 71 21.76 -18.70 7.67
N ALA A 72 22.33 -18.24 8.79
CA ALA A 72 21.60 -17.47 9.81
C ALA A 72 20.90 -16.20 9.26
N SER A 73 21.39 -15.68 8.12
CA SER A 73 20.76 -14.57 7.40
C SER A 73 19.38 -14.93 6.85
N ALA A 74 19.12 -16.19 6.47
CA ALA A 74 17.81 -16.67 6.05
C ALA A 74 16.80 -16.58 7.20
N TYR A 75 17.17 -17.07 8.39
CA TYR A 75 16.37 -16.94 9.61
C TYR A 75 16.09 -15.48 9.97
N ALA A 76 17.11 -14.62 9.88
CA ALA A 76 16.92 -13.18 10.12
C ALA A 76 15.95 -12.53 9.11
N ASN A 77 15.96 -12.96 7.85
CA ASN A 77 15.02 -12.47 6.82
C ASN A 77 13.60 -13.02 7.01
N VAL A 78 13.42 -14.25 7.48
CA VAL A 78 12.09 -14.76 7.86
C VAL A 78 11.54 -13.98 9.06
N ALA A 79 12.36 -13.72 10.09
CA ALA A 79 11.97 -12.86 11.21
C ALA A 79 11.57 -11.44 10.73
N ARG A 80 12.25 -10.93 9.70
CA ARG A 80 11.90 -9.65 9.06
C ARG A 80 10.55 -9.71 8.34
N ALA A 81 10.22 -10.83 7.70
CA ALA A 81 8.93 -11.01 7.04
C ALA A 81 7.75 -10.96 8.02
N CYS A 82 7.97 -11.35 9.28
CA CYS A 82 6.96 -11.25 10.34
C CYS A 82 6.62 -9.81 10.76
N ILE A 83 7.47 -8.82 10.42
CA ILE A 83 7.29 -7.44 10.92
C ILE A 83 6.04 -6.78 10.31
N ALA A 84 5.77 -7.01 9.02
CA ALA A 84 4.69 -6.32 8.30
C ALA A 84 3.30 -6.66 8.85
N GLU A 85 3.07 -7.92 9.17
CA GLU A 85 1.80 -8.44 9.69
C GLU A 85 1.81 -8.61 11.22
N HIS A 86 2.87 -8.17 11.90
CA HIS A 86 3.07 -8.37 13.34
C HIS A 86 2.87 -9.83 13.78
N ALA A 87 3.37 -10.79 13.00
CA ALA A 87 3.29 -12.22 13.28
C ALA A 87 4.26 -12.61 14.41
N TRP A 88 3.96 -12.15 15.63
CA TRP A 88 4.86 -12.20 16.78
C TRP A 88 5.06 -13.61 17.35
N VAL A 89 4.02 -14.47 17.30
CA VAL A 89 4.14 -15.87 17.74
C VAL A 89 5.12 -16.65 16.85
N PRO A 90 4.97 -16.68 15.51
CA PRO A 90 5.96 -17.30 14.61
C PRO A 90 7.36 -16.70 14.78
N ALA A 91 7.48 -15.39 14.96
CA ALA A 91 8.78 -14.75 15.18
C ALA A 91 9.48 -15.30 16.44
N LEU A 92 8.76 -15.44 17.56
CA LEU A 92 9.31 -16.00 18.80
C LEU A 92 9.64 -17.50 18.69
N GLN A 93 8.81 -18.27 17.99
CA GLN A 93 9.08 -19.68 17.72
C GLN A 93 10.34 -19.84 16.88
N LEU A 94 10.51 -19.00 15.84
CA LEU A 94 11.69 -18.98 15.00
C LEU A 94 12.95 -18.64 15.80
N THR A 95 12.90 -17.64 16.68
CA THR A 95 14.08 -17.29 17.51
C THR A 95 14.46 -18.41 18.45
N ARG A 96 13.51 -19.03 19.15
CA ARG A 96 13.79 -20.18 20.05
C ARG A 96 14.34 -21.38 19.29
N HIS A 97 13.86 -21.59 18.07
CA HIS A 97 14.34 -22.67 17.23
C HIS A 97 15.78 -22.42 16.75
N ALA A 98 16.08 -21.22 16.25
CA ALA A 98 17.43 -20.84 15.85
C ALA A 98 18.42 -20.83 17.03
N ASP A 99 17.96 -20.51 18.24
CA ASP A 99 18.75 -20.56 19.46
C ASP A 99 19.21 -21.97 19.80
N ARG A 100 18.29 -22.95 19.72
CA ARG A 100 18.64 -24.38 19.88
C ARG A 100 19.63 -24.90 18.84
N LEU A 101 19.72 -24.24 17.69
CA LEU A 101 20.66 -24.60 16.62
C LEU A 101 21.97 -23.79 16.70
N GLY A 102 22.13 -22.87 17.66
CA GLY A 102 23.28 -21.97 17.72
C GLY A 102 23.34 -20.96 16.56
N MET A 103 22.22 -20.72 15.88
CA MET A 103 22.12 -19.83 14.70
C MET A 103 21.53 -18.46 15.03
N THR A 104 21.38 -18.13 16.31
CA THR A 104 20.85 -16.84 16.74
C THR A 104 21.78 -15.71 16.35
N SER A 105 21.33 -14.85 15.43
CA SER A 105 22.04 -13.63 15.06
C SER A 105 21.41 -12.38 15.68
N LYS A 106 22.25 -11.35 15.94
CA LYS A 106 21.81 -10.03 16.41
C LYS A 106 20.67 -9.45 15.57
N MET A 107 20.78 -9.56 14.26
CA MET A 107 19.76 -9.07 13.31
C MET A 107 18.45 -9.84 13.39
N MET A 108 18.49 -11.15 13.65
CA MET A 108 17.29 -11.95 13.86
C MET A 108 16.55 -11.52 15.13
N LEU A 109 17.27 -11.35 16.26
CA LEU A 109 16.69 -10.88 17.52
C LEU A 109 16.07 -9.49 17.37
N LEU A 110 16.75 -8.56 16.67
CA LEU A 110 16.20 -7.25 16.33
C LEU A 110 14.92 -7.31 15.49
N ASN A 111 14.90 -8.14 14.45
CA ASN A 111 13.72 -8.27 13.59
C ASN A 111 12.56 -8.92 14.35
N ALA A 112 12.84 -9.94 15.18
CA ALA A 112 11.84 -10.57 16.04
C ALA A 112 11.30 -9.58 17.09
N ALA A 113 12.17 -8.77 17.70
CA ALA A 113 11.76 -7.71 18.62
C ALA A 113 10.75 -6.78 17.94
N ARG A 114 11.05 -6.30 16.72
CA ARG A 114 10.15 -5.45 15.93
C ARG A 114 8.82 -6.12 15.60
N ALA A 115 8.82 -7.42 15.29
CA ALA A 115 7.58 -8.17 15.06
C ALA A 115 6.74 -8.29 16.34
N THR A 116 7.39 -8.43 17.51
CA THR A 116 6.76 -8.51 18.83
C THR A 116 6.42 -7.15 19.45
N SER A 117 6.72 -6.03 18.79
CA SER A 117 6.41 -4.68 19.28
C SER A 117 4.92 -4.35 19.10
N VAL A 118 4.06 -5.16 19.71
CA VAL A 118 2.60 -5.05 19.76
C VAL A 118 2.12 -5.11 21.22
N PRO A 119 0.93 -4.58 21.55
CA PRO A 119 0.43 -4.56 22.93
C PRO A 119 0.38 -5.94 23.61
N ALA A 120 0.13 -7.01 22.86
CA ALA A 120 0.09 -8.36 23.42
C ALA A 120 1.48 -8.95 23.76
N ALA A 121 2.57 -8.41 23.19
CA ALA A 121 3.90 -9.04 23.23
C ALA A 121 5.05 -8.05 23.51
N TRP A 122 4.76 -6.82 23.96
CA TRP A 122 5.76 -5.78 24.19
C TRP A 122 6.88 -6.21 25.14
N ALA A 123 6.57 -6.99 26.18
CA ALA A 123 7.56 -7.49 27.14
C ALA A 123 8.57 -8.43 26.46
N SER A 124 8.10 -9.28 25.53
CA SER A 124 8.97 -10.13 24.71
C SER A 124 9.86 -9.30 23.79
N SER A 125 9.34 -8.21 23.22
CA SER A 125 10.13 -7.26 22.43
C SER A 125 11.29 -6.69 23.24
N LEU A 126 11.06 -6.26 24.48
CA LEU A 126 12.11 -5.71 25.35
C LEU A 126 13.16 -6.76 25.73
N ARG A 127 12.74 -7.99 26.04
CA ARG A 127 13.66 -9.11 26.32
C ARG A 127 14.55 -9.41 25.11
N LEU A 128 13.98 -9.44 23.90
CA LEU A 128 14.74 -9.66 22.67
C LEU A 128 15.73 -8.52 22.38
N LEU A 129 15.35 -7.27 22.64
CA LEU A 129 16.27 -6.12 22.51
C LEU A 129 17.42 -6.18 23.52
N ALA A 130 17.14 -6.61 24.75
CA ALA A 130 18.18 -6.83 25.76
C ALA A 130 19.12 -7.98 25.35
N ALA A 131 18.56 -9.11 24.92
CA ALA A 131 19.33 -10.28 24.47
C ALA A 131 20.19 -9.99 23.23
N ALA A 132 19.75 -9.07 22.37
CA ALA A 132 20.52 -8.68 21.19
C ALA A 132 21.76 -7.83 21.53
N ASP A 133 21.90 -7.33 22.76
CA ASP A 133 23.00 -6.45 23.18
C ASP A 133 23.31 -5.32 22.17
N VAL A 134 22.24 -4.65 21.78
CA VAL A 134 22.21 -3.59 20.75
C VAL A 134 22.04 -2.19 21.33
N VAL A 135 21.81 -2.10 22.64
CA VAL A 135 21.57 -0.85 23.37
C VAL A 135 22.89 -0.08 23.44
N GLY A 136 23.04 0.95 22.60
CA GLY A 136 24.27 1.73 22.49
C GLY A 136 25.22 1.30 21.35
N SER A 137 24.73 0.50 20.40
CA SER A 137 25.45 0.23 19.15
C SER A 137 25.87 1.53 18.44
N SER A 138 27.13 1.61 18.02
CA SER A 138 27.65 2.72 17.20
C SER A 138 27.15 2.68 15.75
N ASP A 139 26.68 1.52 15.27
CA ASP A 139 26.05 1.40 13.95
C ASP A 139 24.71 2.16 13.91
N PRO A 140 24.57 3.21 13.07
CA PRO A 140 23.36 4.03 13.01
C PRO A 140 22.12 3.25 12.54
N ARG A 141 22.28 2.20 11.72
CA ARG A 141 21.15 1.38 11.24
C ARG A 141 20.61 0.49 12.35
N VAL A 142 21.50 -0.05 13.18
CA VAL A 142 21.14 -0.83 14.36
C VAL A 142 20.49 0.08 15.40
N ALA A 143 21.10 1.23 15.70
CA ALA A 143 20.56 2.21 16.64
C ALA A 143 19.14 2.66 16.25
N GLN A 144 18.90 2.95 14.97
CA GLN A 144 17.56 3.33 14.49
C GLN A 144 16.56 2.17 14.60
N SER A 145 16.99 0.94 14.31
CA SER A 145 16.12 -0.24 14.44
C SER A 145 15.73 -0.52 15.89
N VAL A 146 16.67 -0.36 16.83
CA VAL A 146 16.41 -0.44 18.28
C VAL A 146 15.45 0.64 18.71
N ARG A 147 15.68 1.89 18.29
CA ARG A 147 14.81 3.04 18.59
C ARG A 147 13.37 2.77 18.17
N ILE A 148 13.15 2.31 16.93
CA ILE A 148 11.80 2.00 16.42
C ILE A 148 11.15 0.86 17.21
N ALA A 149 11.88 -0.23 17.46
CA ALA A 149 11.36 -1.38 18.20
C ALA A 149 10.95 -0.98 19.63
N LEU A 150 11.80 -0.18 20.29
CA LEU A 150 11.57 0.26 21.65
C LEU A 150 10.42 1.27 21.76
N LEU A 151 10.33 2.22 20.82
CA LEU A 151 9.17 3.13 20.71
C LEU A 151 7.85 2.36 20.58
N ARG A 152 7.80 1.37 19.68
CA ARG A 152 6.58 0.57 19.45
C ARG A 152 6.24 -0.33 20.63
N ALA A 153 7.24 -0.96 21.25
CA ALA A 153 7.04 -1.79 22.43
C ALA A 153 6.49 -0.95 23.60
N LEU A 154 7.03 0.24 23.82
CA LEU A 154 6.59 1.12 24.89
C LEU A 154 5.22 1.75 24.62
N ALA A 155 4.89 2.04 23.36
CA ALA A 155 3.53 2.45 22.95
C ALA A 155 2.48 1.36 23.22
N GLY A 156 2.86 0.07 23.18
CA GLY A 156 1.99 -1.05 23.54
C GLY A 156 1.98 -1.40 25.03
N ALA A 157 2.85 -0.80 25.83
CA ALA A 157 2.97 -1.10 27.26
C ALA A 157 2.03 -0.21 28.09
N PRO A 158 1.59 -0.66 29.28
CA PRO A 158 0.91 0.21 30.23
C PRO A 158 1.76 1.45 30.53
N TRP A 159 1.16 2.63 30.46
CA TRP A 159 1.88 3.92 30.49
C TRP A 159 2.82 4.06 31.70
N GLN A 160 2.44 3.52 32.87
CA GLN A 160 3.24 3.53 34.10
C GLN A 160 4.56 2.75 33.94
N HIS A 161 4.49 1.59 33.28
CA HIS A 161 5.67 0.77 32.99
C HIS A 161 6.50 1.41 31.89
N ALA A 162 5.84 1.94 30.86
CA ALA A 162 6.49 2.58 29.75
C ALA A 162 7.30 3.82 30.18
N ALA A 163 6.73 4.65 31.07
CA ALA A 163 7.39 5.82 31.65
C ALA A 163 8.60 5.43 32.53
N LYS A 164 8.47 4.41 33.39
CA LYS A 164 9.60 3.90 34.20
C LYS A 164 10.75 3.39 33.32
N LEU A 165 10.44 2.62 32.28
CA LEU A 165 11.41 2.10 31.32
C LEU A 165 12.05 3.22 30.49
N ALA A 166 11.27 4.18 29.99
CA ALA A 166 11.76 5.35 29.26
C ALA A 166 12.69 6.21 30.12
N ALA A 167 12.43 6.30 31.44
CA ALA A 167 13.29 6.99 32.40
C ALA A 167 14.56 6.20 32.75
N SER A 168 14.70 4.94 32.37
CA SER A 168 15.91 4.16 32.68
C SER A 168 17.13 4.66 31.88
N ARG A 169 18.30 4.72 32.51
CA ARG A 169 19.56 5.12 31.88
C ARG A 169 19.92 4.33 30.60
N PRO A 170 19.75 2.98 30.53
CA PRO A 170 20.07 2.24 29.30
C PRO A 170 19.16 2.62 28.13
N VAL A 171 17.88 2.83 28.37
CA VAL A 171 16.94 3.30 27.34
C VAL A 171 17.29 4.71 26.89
N ARG A 172 17.52 5.64 27.82
CA ARG A 172 17.94 7.00 27.46
C ARG A 172 19.22 7.05 26.63
N LYS A 173 20.17 6.16 26.90
CA LYS A 173 21.41 6.02 26.13
C LYS A 173 21.18 5.48 24.72
N ALA A 174 20.29 4.48 24.57
CA ALA A 174 20.02 3.86 23.26
C ALA A 174 19.19 4.74 22.32
N VAL A 175 18.26 5.52 22.86
CA VAL A 175 17.28 6.28 22.06
C VAL A 175 17.71 7.75 21.93
N GLY A 176 18.70 8.17 22.73
CA GLY A 176 19.18 9.54 22.81
C GLY A 176 18.21 10.47 23.53
N ARG A 177 18.63 11.72 23.76
CA ARG A 177 17.80 12.76 24.41
C ARG A 177 16.48 12.98 23.68
N GLU A 178 16.55 13.07 22.35
CA GLU A 178 15.36 13.30 21.53
C GLU A 178 14.39 12.13 21.62
N GLY A 179 14.90 10.91 21.44
CA GLY A 179 14.04 9.72 21.50
C GLY A 179 13.47 9.45 22.89
N THR A 180 14.16 9.88 23.95
CA THR A 180 13.62 9.88 25.31
C THR A 180 12.43 10.82 25.44
N ARG A 181 12.48 12.02 24.85
CA ARG A 181 11.32 12.93 24.81
C ARG A 181 10.17 12.31 24.01
N THR A 182 10.49 11.72 22.86
CA THR A 182 9.52 11.01 22.01
C THR A 182 8.83 9.87 22.75
N LEU A 183 9.58 9.12 23.56
CA LEU A 183 9.08 8.06 24.41
C LEU A 183 8.21 8.56 25.56
N MET A 184 8.67 9.57 26.29
CA MET A 184 7.90 10.17 27.38
C MET A 184 6.57 10.72 26.87
N ALA A 185 6.58 11.34 25.70
CA ALA A 185 5.37 11.84 25.05
C ALA A 185 4.42 10.73 24.60
N ALA A 186 4.93 9.59 24.12
CA ALA A 186 4.10 8.43 23.80
C ALA A 186 3.40 7.81 25.02
N CYS A 187 3.93 8.06 26.22
CA CYS A 187 3.46 7.49 27.48
C CYS A 187 2.58 8.44 28.30
N LEU A 188 2.31 9.66 27.83
CA LEU A 188 1.57 10.68 28.56
C LEU A 188 0.22 11.00 27.90
N PRO A 189 -0.77 11.49 28.66
CA PRO A 189 -1.92 12.19 28.07
C PRO A 189 -1.43 13.29 27.11
N TRP A 190 -2.04 13.37 25.92
CA TRP A 190 -1.46 14.08 24.77
C TRP A 190 -1.20 15.58 25.01
N ALA A 191 -2.00 16.24 25.85
CA ALA A 191 -1.76 17.63 26.25
C ALA A 191 -0.40 17.84 26.95
N GLN A 192 0.10 16.82 27.65
CA GLN A 192 1.42 16.83 28.28
C GLN A 192 2.52 16.33 27.32
N ALA A 193 2.18 15.41 26.42
CA ALA A 193 3.06 14.93 25.35
C ALA A 193 3.52 16.06 24.41
N LEU A 194 2.60 16.94 24.00
CA LEU A 194 2.90 18.09 23.13
C LEU A 194 3.87 19.10 23.75
N ARG A 195 3.77 19.32 25.08
CA ARG A 195 4.71 20.19 25.81
C ARG A 195 6.13 19.63 25.83
N LEU A 196 6.29 18.32 25.70
CA LEU A 196 7.57 17.63 25.72
C LEU A 196 8.20 17.42 24.34
N LEU A 197 7.40 17.31 23.28
CA LEU A 197 7.91 16.90 21.95
C LEU A 197 8.64 17.99 21.17
N GLY A 198 8.31 19.26 21.32
CA GLY A 198 8.96 20.34 20.55
C GLY A 198 8.97 20.11 19.01
N PRO A 199 9.67 20.95 18.23
CA PRO A 199 9.62 20.91 16.75
C PRO A 199 10.59 19.91 16.07
N LYS A 200 11.30 19.04 16.80
CA LYS A 200 12.46 18.27 16.27
C LYS A 200 12.27 16.75 16.12
N VAL A 201 11.05 16.24 16.27
CA VAL A 201 10.76 14.79 16.17
C VAL A 201 10.85 14.28 14.73
N THR A 202 11.49 13.13 14.51
CA THR A 202 11.61 12.56 13.15
C THR A 202 10.34 11.83 12.68
N ARG A 203 10.13 11.78 11.36
CA ARG A 203 8.97 11.14 10.69
C ARG A 203 8.71 9.69 11.13
N GLN A 204 9.78 8.89 11.28
CA GLN A 204 9.66 7.48 11.67
C GLN A 204 9.22 7.32 13.14
N GLU A 205 9.56 8.29 13.98
CA GLU A 205 9.23 8.24 15.40
C GLU A 205 7.77 8.66 15.62
N MET A 206 7.31 9.71 14.94
CA MET A 206 5.89 10.10 15.00
C MET A 206 4.97 8.98 14.49
N ALA A 207 5.33 8.30 13.41
CA ALA A 207 4.57 7.15 12.91
C ALA A 207 4.51 5.98 13.92
N ALA A 208 5.59 5.74 14.68
CA ALA A 208 5.64 4.72 15.71
C ALA A 208 4.76 5.05 16.92
N ILE A 209 4.69 6.31 17.33
CA ILE A 209 3.83 6.78 18.43
C ILE A 209 2.35 6.72 18.01
N ALA A 210 2.04 7.17 16.79
CA ALA A 210 0.68 7.22 16.25
C ALA A 210 -0.01 5.85 16.19
N SER A 211 0.75 4.79 15.88
CA SER A 211 0.22 3.42 15.82
C SER A 211 -0.36 2.89 17.14
N GLY A 212 -0.14 3.58 18.26
CA GLY A 212 -0.67 3.21 19.58
C GLY A 212 -1.79 4.11 20.14
N MET A 213 -2.28 5.13 19.42
CA MET A 213 -3.20 6.14 19.98
C MET A 213 -4.70 5.93 19.68
N PRO A 214 -5.61 6.45 20.53
CA PRO A 214 -7.05 6.52 20.23
C PRO A 214 -7.40 7.59 19.17
N PRO A 215 -8.45 7.39 18.33
CA PRO A 215 -8.75 8.25 17.17
C PRO A 215 -9.19 9.69 17.48
N SER A 216 -9.92 9.90 18.59
CA SER A 216 -10.59 11.18 18.93
C SER A 216 -9.65 12.36 19.20
N VAL A 217 -8.39 12.10 19.55
CA VAL A 217 -7.40 13.13 19.91
C VAL A 217 -6.72 13.72 18.67
N ALA A 218 -6.68 12.99 17.55
CA ALA A 218 -5.89 13.38 16.38
C ALA A 218 -6.53 14.48 15.52
N SER A 219 -7.87 14.56 15.51
CA SER A 219 -8.65 15.54 14.74
C SER A 219 -8.42 16.99 15.20
N GLY A 220 -8.35 17.23 16.51
CA GLY A 220 -8.19 18.58 17.09
C GLY A 220 -6.86 19.27 16.80
N LEU A 221 -5.87 18.56 16.27
CA LEU A 221 -4.51 19.08 16.02
C LEU A 221 -4.23 19.49 14.58
N ILE A 222 -5.12 19.15 13.66
CA ILE A 222 -4.99 19.48 12.23
C ILE A 222 -5.03 21.01 12.03
N ALA A 223 -5.68 21.73 12.94
CA ALA A 223 -5.74 23.18 12.95
C ALA A 223 -4.51 23.87 13.58
N ALA A 224 -3.70 23.16 14.38
CA ALA A 224 -2.69 23.79 15.25
C ALA A 224 -1.24 23.66 14.76
N ASN A 225 -0.92 22.76 13.83
CA ASN A 225 0.47 22.53 13.40
C ASN A 225 0.60 22.24 11.88
N ALA A 226 1.52 22.97 11.23
CA ALA A 226 1.74 22.96 9.78
C ALA A 226 2.84 22.00 9.29
N SER A 227 3.19 20.95 10.04
CA SER A 227 4.21 19.99 9.58
C SER A 227 3.58 18.92 8.68
N PRO A 228 4.08 18.71 7.45
CA PRO A 228 3.55 17.69 6.55
C PRO A 228 3.74 16.27 7.11
N ASP A 229 4.72 16.03 7.99
CA ASP A 229 4.87 14.72 8.64
C ASP A 229 3.78 14.44 9.67
N PHE A 230 3.23 15.49 10.30
CA PHE A 230 2.10 15.40 11.21
C PHE A 230 0.79 15.16 10.46
N ALA A 231 0.61 15.85 9.32
CA ALA A 231 -0.56 15.69 8.47
C ALA A 231 -0.78 14.23 8.01
N GLN A 232 0.29 13.46 7.73
CA GLN A 232 0.16 12.03 7.38
C GLN A 232 -0.48 11.19 8.49
N VAL A 233 -0.04 11.41 9.73
CA VAL A 233 -0.53 10.70 10.91
C VAL A 233 -1.95 11.14 11.26
N SER A 234 -2.20 12.44 11.26
CA SER A 234 -3.51 13.00 11.57
C SER A 234 -4.56 12.61 10.56
N MET A 235 -4.20 12.53 9.28
CA MET A 235 -5.10 12.06 8.23
C MET A 235 -5.56 10.62 8.46
N ALA A 236 -4.65 9.72 8.82
CA ALA A 236 -4.99 8.32 9.13
C ALA A 236 -5.98 8.23 10.29
N LYS A 237 -5.72 8.99 11.37
CA LYS A 237 -6.56 9.00 12.56
C LYS A 237 -7.90 9.72 12.36
N ALA A 238 -7.92 10.80 11.59
CA ALA A 238 -9.15 11.48 11.20
C ALA A 238 -10.04 10.55 10.37
N CYS A 239 -9.44 9.76 9.46
CA CYS A 239 -10.18 8.71 8.74
C CYS A 239 -10.72 7.62 9.68
N GLU A 240 -9.95 7.16 10.67
CA GLU A 240 -10.42 6.22 11.70
C GLU A 240 -11.60 6.80 12.50
N ALA A 241 -11.56 8.10 12.80
CA ALA A 241 -12.60 8.82 13.54
C ALA A 241 -13.80 9.25 12.67
N ARG A 242 -13.77 9.01 11.36
CA ARG A 242 -14.73 9.55 10.37
C ARG A 242 -14.83 11.08 10.35
N ASP A 243 -13.76 11.77 10.72
CA ASP A 243 -13.64 13.22 10.59
C ASP A 243 -13.07 13.58 9.21
N TRP A 244 -13.96 13.65 8.21
CA TRP A 244 -13.58 13.86 6.81
C TRP A 244 -13.01 15.25 6.55
N GLU A 245 -13.51 16.27 7.24
CA GLU A 245 -12.95 17.62 7.13
C GLU A 245 -11.54 17.68 7.71
N GLY A 246 -11.30 17.03 8.86
CA GLY A 246 -9.96 16.82 9.38
C GLY A 246 -9.06 16.11 8.37
N ALA A 247 -9.51 14.98 7.84
CA ALA A 247 -8.77 14.22 6.84
C ALA A 247 -8.44 15.07 5.61
N LEU A 248 -9.40 15.82 5.06
CA LEU A 248 -9.20 16.70 3.90
C LEU A 248 -8.29 17.90 4.20
N ARG A 249 -8.36 18.48 5.40
CA ARG A 249 -7.43 19.53 5.81
C ARG A 249 -6.01 18.99 5.89
N ALA A 250 -5.81 17.83 6.51
CA ALA A 250 -4.51 17.16 6.55
C ALA A 250 -4.03 16.81 5.13
N PHE A 251 -4.94 16.35 4.28
CA PHE A 251 -4.69 16.06 2.87
C PHE A 251 -4.25 17.32 2.10
N ALA A 252 -4.89 18.47 2.33
CA ALA A 252 -4.51 19.74 1.71
C ALA A 252 -3.12 20.24 2.17
N VAL A 253 -2.79 20.07 3.46
CA VAL A 253 -1.45 20.41 3.99
C VAL A 253 -0.36 19.57 3.33
N LEU A 254 -0.61 18.28 3.10
CA LEU A 254 0.32 17.40 2.38
C LEU A 254 0.53 17.85 0.94
N ALA A 255 -0.55 18.23 0.26
CA ALA A 255 -0.53 18.66 -1.14
C ALA A 255 0.29 19.95 -1.28
N ALA A 256 0.02 20.93 -0.41
CA ALA A 256 0.73 22.21 -0.38
C ALA A 256 2.22 22.04 -0.12
N ALA A 257 2.61 21.01 0.64
CA ALA A 257 4.01 20.68 0.89
C ALA A 257 4.67 19.86 -0.24
N GLY A 258 3.96 19.56 -1.33
CA GLY A 258 4.44 18.69 -2.40
C GLY A 258 4.79 17.28 -1.94
N ARG A 259 4.17 16.80 -0.85
CA ARG A 259 4.45 15.47 -0.28
C ARG A 259 3.27 14.55 -0.51
N ASP A 260 3.55 13.38 -1.08
CA ASP A 260 2.52 12.34 -1.22
C ASP A 260 1.99 11.90 0.15
N ALA A 261 0.68 11.68 0.19
CA ALA A 261 0.04 10.96 1.28
C ALA A 261 0.57 9.51 1.36
N PRO A 262 0.54 8.84 2.52
CA PRO A 262 0.80 7.40 2.58
C PRO A 262 -0.27 6.66 1.76
N ALA A 263 0.14 5.86 0.78
CA ALA A 263 -0.78 5.24 -0.20
C ALA A 263 -2.01 4.56 0.42
N GLY A 264 -1.80 3.83 1.52
CA GLY A 264 -2.91 3.12 2.17
C GLY A 264 -3.94 4.04 2.81
N VAL A 265 -3.53 5.22 3.28
CA VAL A 265 -4.44 6.19 3.90
C VAL A 265 -5.20 6.93 2.81
N ALA A 266 -4.50 7.45 1.80
CA ALA A 266 -5.13 8.14 0.68
C ALA A 266 -6.16 7.24 -0.03
N ASP A 267 -5.77 6.00 -0.34
CA ASP A 267 -6.68 5.00 -0.93
C ASP A 267 -7.94 4.82 -0.09
N SER A 268 -7.79 4.64 1.21
CA SER A 268 -8.90 4.46 2.14
C SER A 268 -9.78 5.70 2.18
N THR A 269 -9.20 6.90 2.21
CA THR A 269 -9.93 8.17 2.19
C THR A 269 -10.79 8.29 0.93
N ILE A 270 -10.22 8.05 -0.26
CA ILE A 270 -10.96 8.09 -1.53
C ILE A 270 -12.11 7.08 -1.54
N LEU A 271 -11.84 5.84 -1.11
CA LEU A 271 -12.86 4.79 -1.08
C LEU A 271 -14.00 5.12 -0.13
N ILE A 272 -13.71 5.74 1.02
CA ILE A 272 -14.74 6.11 1.99
C ILE A 272 -15.55 7.31 1.50
N LEU A 273 -14.89 8.38 1.02
CA LEU A 273 -15.56 9.54 0.44
C LEU A 273 -16.48 9.13 -0.73
N HIS A 274 -16.02 8.20 -1.56
CA HIS A 274 -16.82 7.63 -2.64
C HIS A 274 -18.05 6.88 -2.11
N ARG A 275 -17.90 6.05 -1.06
CA ARG A 275 -19.01 5.32 -0.43
C ARG A 275 -20.05 6.27 0.18
N GLU A 276 -19.61 7.41 0.70
CA GLU A 276 -20.48 8.46 1.23
C GLU A 276 -21.03 9.40 0.14
N SER A 277 -20.83 9.08 -1.14
CA SER A 277 -21.31 9.86 -2.29
C SER A 277 -20.77 11.31 -2.31
N LYS A 278 -19.62 11.57 -1.70
CA LYS A 278 -18.95 12.88 -1.69
C LYS A 278 -18.07 13.05 -2.93
N HIS A 279 -18.68 12.96 -4.12
CA HIS A 279 -17.96 12.84 -5.39
C HIS A 279 -17.05 14.03 -5.71
N GLU A 280 -17.46 15.27 -5.42
CA GLU A 280 -16.62 16.46 -5.65
C GLU A 280 -15.34 16.45 -4.81
N LEU A 281 -15.44 15.98 -3.56
CA LEU A 281 -14.29 15.87 -2.66
C LEU A 281 -13.34 14.76 -3.10
N VAL A 282 -13.86 13.65 -3.63
CA VAL A 282 -13.06 12.59 -4.24
C VAL A 282 -12.24 13.13 -5.40
N VAL A 283 -12.88 13.86 -6.32
CA VAL A 283 -12.20 14.42 -7.50
C VAL A 283 -11.18 15.48 -7.09
N SER A 284 -11.55 16.41 -6.20
CA SER A 284 -10.64 17.44 -5.70
C SER A 284 -9.41 16.85 -5.00
N ALA A 285 -9.61 15.80 -4.20
CA ALA A 285 -8.51 15.09 -3.55
C ALA A 285 -7.61 14.38 -4.57
N ALA A 286 -8.17 13.64 -5.53
CA ALA A 286 -7.37 12.94 -6.53
C ALA A 286 -6.59 13.92 -7.44
N ALA A 287 -7.22 15.04 -7.82
CA ALA A 287 -6.63 16.08 -8.66
C ALA A 287 -5.39 16.74 -8.06
N LYS A 288 -5.39 16.94 -6.73
CA LYS A 288 -4.27 17.56 -6.02
C LYS A 288 -3.02 16.68 -5.95
N PHE A 289 -3.13 15.39 -6.30
CA PHE A 289 -2.04 14.42 -6.20
C PHE A 289 -1.94 13.54 -7.45
N PRO A 290 -1.58 14.12 -8.61
CA PRO A 290 -1.48 13.37 -9.86
C PRO A 290 -0.41 12.27 -9.81
N ARG A 291 0.64 12.45 -9.01
CA ARG A 291 1.76 11.51 -8.86
C ARG A 291 1.54 10.41 -7.81
N HIS A 292 0.40 10.45 -7.12
CA HIS A 292 0.16 9.50 -6.06
C HIS A 292 -0.21 8.13 -6.63
N ARG A 293 0.48 7.07 -6.22
CA ARG A 293 0.17 5.69 -6.66
C ARG A 293 -1.09 5.18 -5.97
N TRP A 294 -2.23 5.41 -6.60
CA TRP A 294 -3.53 4.91 -6.17
C TRP A 294 -3.65 3.40 -6.38
N SER A 295 -4.25 2.69 -5.41
CA SER A 295 -4.72 1.33 -5.65
C SER A 295 -5.77 1.31 -6.77
N ALA A 296 -5.85 0.19 -7.51
CA ALA A 296 -6.84 0.02 -8.57
C ALA A 296 -8.28 0.28 -8.10
N LYS A 297 -8.61 -0.04 -6.84
CA LYS A 297 -9.93 0.22 -6.24
C LYS A 297 -10.16 1.71 -6.02
N ALA A 298 -9.20 2.42 -5.42
CA ALA A 298 -9.30 3.86 -5.17
C ALA A 298 -9.34 4.64 -6.50
N LEU A 299 -8.53 4.25 -7.47
CA LEU A 299 -8.55 4.83 -8.82
C LEU A 299 -9.91 4.62 -9.50
N CYS A 300 -10.48 3.42 -9.45
CA CYS A 300 -11.83 3.18 -9.98
C CYS A 300 -12.89 4.04 -9.28
N ALA A 301 -12.81 4.21 -7.95
CA ALA A 301 -13.72 5.06 -7.19
C ALA A 301 -13.56 6.55 -7.52
N ALA A 302 -12.33 7.00 -7.78
CA ALA A 302 -12.04 8.34 -8.25
C ALA A 302 -12.63 8.60 -9.63
N LEU A 303 -12.42 7.69 -10.58
CA LEU A 303 -12.95 7.77 -11.93
C LEU A 303 -14.49 7.72 -11.97
N ASP A 304 -15.12 6.84 -11.19
CA ASP A 304 -16.60 6.78 -11.11
C ASP A 304 -17.18 8.04 -10.45
N SER A 305 -16.47 8.63 -9.48
CA SER A 305 -16.87 9.92 -8.90
C SER A 305 -16.73 11.06 -9.91
N ALA A 306 -15.65 11.09 -10.68
CA ALA A 306 -15.43 12.08 -11.72
C ALA A 306 -16.49 12.02 -12.82
N ALA A 307 -16.89 10.82 -13.24
CA ALA A 307 -17.96 10.63 -14.21
C ALA A 307 -19.32 11.18 -13.73
N LYS A 308 -19.52 11.29 -12.41
CA LYS A 308 -20.77 11.79 -11.80
C LYS A 308 -20.76 13.29 -11.56
N THR A 309 -19.59 13.91 -11.43
CA THR A 309 -19.44 15.35 -11.23
C THR A 309 -19.20 16.02 -12.57
N GLN A 310 -20.19 16.75 -13.09
CA GLN A 310 -19.99 17.67 -14.21
C GLN A 310 -19.72 19.09 -13.68
N PRO A 311 -18.87 19.91 -14.34
CA PRO A 311 -17.93 19.61 -15.41
C PRO A 311 -16.51 19.41 -14.84
N VAL A 312 -16.05 18.18 -14.66
CA VAL A 312 -14.64 17.96 -14.29
C VAL A 312 -13.77 18.10 -15.53
N GLU A 313 -12.66 18.85 -15.40
CA GLU A 313 -11.60 18.89 -16.41
C GLU A 313 -11.05 17.48 -16.63
N TRP A 314 -11.40 16.85 -17.76
CA TRP A 314 -11.03 15.47 -18.09
C TRP A 314 -9.52 15.24 -18.12
N ASP A 315 -8.74 16.28 -18.42
CA ASP A 315 -7.28 16.27 -18.33
C ASP A 315 -6.80 15.89 -16.92
N VAL A 316 -7.55 16.19 -15.87
CA VAL A 316 -7.25 15.76 -14.51
C VAL A 316 -7.44 14.25 -14.37
N CYS A 317 -8.53 13.68 -14.89
CA CYS A 317 -8.77 12.24 -14.82
C CYS A 317 -7.75 11.42 -15.61
N LEU A 318 -7.37 11.92 -16.79
CA LEU A 318 -6.32 11.34 -17.61
C LEU A 318 -4.96 11.44 -16.94
N ARG A 319 -4.59 12.60 -16.39
CA ARG A 319 -3.34 12.75 -15.62
C ARG A 319 -3.33 11.83 -14.42
N ILE A 320 -4.42 11.73 -13.65
CA ILE A 320 -4.51 10.76 -12.54
C ILE A 320 -4.31 9.33 -13.08
N ALA A 321 -5.00 8.93 -14.13
CA ALA A 321 -4.91 7.56 -14.64
C ALA A 321 -3.54 7.22 -15.25
N VAL A 322 -2.99 8.14 -16.04
CA VAL A 322 -1.73 7.98 -16.77
C VAL A 322 -0.55 8.17 -15.85
N ASP A 323 -0.49 9.23 -15.04
CA ASP A 323 0.65 9.49 -14.15
C ASP A 323 0.68 8.48 -13.00
N SER A 324 -0.48 8.09 -12.46
CA SER A 324 -0.53 7.03 -11.45
C SER A 324 -0.22 5.65 -12.03
N GLY A 325 -0.47 5.44 -13.33
CA GLY A 325 -0.10 4.21 -14.05
C GLY A 325 1.34 4.19 -14.57
N ALA A 326 1.91 5.35 -14.91
CA ALA A 326 3.26 5.52 -15.46
C ALA A 326 4.33 5.53 -14.38
N ASP A 327 4.00 5.98 -13.17
CA ASP A 327 4.91 5.88 -12.02
C ASP A 327 4.87 4.50 -11.36
N CYS A 328 3.84 3.67 -11.58
CA CYS A 328 4.00 2.24 -11.36
C CYS A 328 5.12 1.78 -12.31
N ALA A 329 6.09 1.01 -11.82
CA ALA A 329 7.14 0.45 -12.68
C ALA A 329 6.50 -0.10 -13.98
N PRO A 330 7.17 -0.06 -15.15
CA PRO A 330 6.61 -0.30 -16.51
C PRO A 330 6.03 -1.72 -16.76
N ARG A 331 5.50 -2.39 -15.74
CA ARG A 331 5.05 -3.76 -15.66
C ARG A 331 3.80 -3.98 -14.80
N GLU A 332 3.29 -2.97 -14.08
CA GLU A 332 1.97 -3.13 -13.44
C GLU A 332 0.89 -2.94 -14.52
N SER A 333 0.45 -4.07 -15.06
CA SER A 333 -0.64 -4.15 -16.04
C SER A 333 -1.88 -3.41 -15.52
N LEU A 334 -2.47 -2.53 -16.33
CA LEU A 334 -3.76 -1.91 -16.06
C LEU A 334 -4.79 -2.98 -15.63
N HIS A 335 -5.51 -2.80 -14.53
CA HIS A 335 -6.54 -3.79 -14.18
C HIS A 335 -7.69 -3.70 -15.22
N PRO A 336 -8.28 -4.81 -15.73
CA PRO A 336 -9.35 -4.77 -16.74
C PRO A 336 -10.55 -3.91 -16.33
N ARG A 337 -10.88 -3.93 -15.03
CA ARG A 337 -11.92 -3.06 -14.45
C ARG A 337 -11.57 -1.57 -14.54
N THR A 338 -10.31 -1.21 -14.31
CA THR A 338 -9.82 0.17 -14.42
C THR A 338 -9.88 0.62 -15.89
N LEU A 339 -9.43 -0.23 -16.82
CA LEU A 339 -9.55 0.03 -18.25
C LEU A 339 -11.00 0.26 -18.66
N SER A 340 -11.93 -0.61 -18.24
CA SER A 340 -13.36 -0.45 -18.51
C SER A 340 -13.94 0.87 -17.97
N GLN A 341 -13.54 1.29 -16.75
CA GLN A 341 -13.97 2.59 -16.20
C GLN A 341 -13.37 3.77 -16.95
N LEU A 342 -12.11 3.69 -17.37
CA LEU A 342 -11.48 4.72 -18.19
C LEU A 342 -12.16 4.87 -19.55
N LEU A 343 -12.51 3.76 -20.20
CA LEU A 343 -13.24 3.78 -21.47
C LEU A 343 -14.63 4.40 -21.30
N ARG A 344 -15.32 4.11 -20.19
CA ARG A 344 -16.59 4.76 -19.87
C ARG A 344 -16.40 6.28 -19.71
N VAL A 345 -15.41 6.69 -18.92
CA VAL A 345 -15.07 8.10 -18.69
C VAL A 345 -14.77 8.82 -20.01
N LEU A 346 -13.94 8.23 -20.87
CA LEU A 346 -13.58 8.80 -22.17
C LEU A 346 -14.75 8.86 -23.14
N SER A 347 -15.66 7.89 -23.09
CA SER A 347 -16.88 7.92 -23.91
C SER A 347 -17.84 9.03 -23.46
N VAL A 348 -18.04 9.21 -22.14
CA VAL A 348 -18.84 10.34 -21.58
C VAL A 348 -18.22 11.69 -21.97
N ALA A 349 -16.90 11.79 -21.93
CA ALA A 349 -16.14 12.98 -22.32
C ALA A 349 -16.15 13.25 -23.85
N ASN A 350 -16.75 12.36 -24.64
CA ASN A 350 -16.73 12.38 -26.09
C ASN A 350 -15.30 12.42 -26.70
N GLN A 351 -14.40 11.62 -26.14
CA GLN A 351 -12.99 11.48 -26.58
C GLN A 351 -12.70 10.06 -27.13
N PRO A 352 -13.34 9.63 -28.23
CA PRO A 352 -13.19 8.27 -28.74
C PRO A 352 -11.77 7.95 -29.24
N ASP A 353 -11.02 8.93 -29.73
CA ASP A 353 -9.63 8.74 -30.16
C ASP A 353 -8.69 8.34 -29.02
N GLN A 354 -8.86 8.96 -27.85
CA GLN A 354 -8.07 8.64 -26.67
C GLN A 354 -8.46 7.25 -26.13
N ALA A 355 -9.75 6.89 -26.19
CA ALA A 355 -10.23 5.58 -25.80
C ALA A 355 -9.62 4.46 -26.67
N LEU A 356 -9.55 4.66 -27.99
CA LEU A 356 -8.92 3.72 -28.92
C LEU A 356 -7.41 3.59 -28.67
N ARG A 357 -6.70 4.68 -28.41
CA ARG A 357 -5.27 4.64 -28.04
C ARG A 357 -5.04 3.87 -26.74
N LEU A 358 -5.89 4.09 -25.74
CA LEU A 358 -5.83 3.39 -24.47
C LEU A 358 -6.04 1.87 -24.63
N LEU A 359 -7.03 1.46 -25.43
CA LEU A 359 -7.24 0.06 -25.79
C LEU A 359 -6.02 -0.55 -26.49
N GLY A 360 -5.45 0.15 -27.48
CA GLY A 360 -4.25 -0.30 -28.18
C GLY A 360 -3.05 -0.47 -27.24
N HIS A 361 -2.86 0.47 -26.31
CA HIS A 361 -1.81 0.38 -25.29
C HIS A 361 -2.03 -0.79 -24.33
N ALA A 362 -3.26 -0.99 -23.84
CA ALA A 362 -3.60 -2.10 -22.94
C ALA A 362 -3.38 -3.47 -23.59
N ARG A 363 -3.70 -3.61 -24.89
CA ARG A 363 -3.42 -4.85 -25.65
C ARG A 363 -1.92 -5.08 -25.81
N LYS A 364 -1.18 -4.06 -26.27
CA LYS A 364 0.24 -4.19 -26.61
C LYS A 364 1.15 -4.37 -25.39
N GLU A 365 0.99 -3.54 -24.36
CA GLU A 365 1.94 -3.47 -23.25
C GLU A 365 1.50 -4.30 -22.05
N CYS A 366 0.19 -4.50 -21.87
CA CYS A 366 -0.35 -5.22 -20.72
C CYS A 366 -0.93 -6.60 -21.06
N ASN A 367 -1.05 -6.95 -22.36
CA ASN A 367 -1.71 -8.17 -22.84
C ASN A 367 -3.13 -8.35 -22.25
N ILE A 368 -3.88 -7.25 -22.15
CA ILE A 368 -5.25 -7.27 -21.66
C ILE A 368 -6.20 -7.20 -22.84
N GLU A 369 -7.00 -8.24 -22.98
CA GLU A 369 -8.13 -8.28 -23.89
C GLU A 369 -9.42 -8.15 -23.08
N LEU A 370 -10.26 -7.15 -23.39
CA LEU A 370 -11.59 -7.10 -22.81
C LEU A 370 -12.49 -8.07 -23.57
N GLN A 371 -13.47 -8.62 -22.85
CA GLN A 371 -14.52 -9.39 -23.50
C GLN A 371 -15.29 -8.45 -24.44
N ASP A 372 -15.47 -8.87 -25.70
CA ASP A 372 -16.07 -8.08 -26.79
C ASP A 372 -15.20 -6.94 -27.35
N ASP A 373 -13.88 -7.06 -27.30
CA ASP A 373 -12.91 -6.05 -27.80
C ASP A 373 -13.22 -5.50 -29.20
N ALA A 374 -13.55 -6.37 -30.17
CA ALA A 374 -13.90 -5.94 -31.53
C ALA A 374 -15.17 -5.06 -31.59
N ARG A 375 -16.13 -5.30 -30.69
CA ARG A 375 -17.36 -4.49 -30.61
C ARG A 375 -17.11 -3.16 -29.93
N LEU A 376 -16.25 -3.16 -28.91
CA LEU A 376 -15.81 -1.92 -28.26
C LEU A 376 -15.14 -1.00 -29.27
N ASP A 377 -14.22 -1.53 -30.09
CA ASP A 377 -13.59 -0.78 -31.16
C ASP A 377 -14.63 -0.22 -32.14
N ALA A 378 -15.54 -1.07 -32.62
CA ALA A 378 -16.60 -0.65 -33.54
C ALA A 378 -17.51 0.44 -32.96
N LEU A 379 -17.89 0.35 -31.69
CA LEU A 379 -18.70 1.37 -31.01
C LEU A 379 -17.95 2.70 -30.86
N LEU A 380 -16.67 2.66 -30.51
CA LEU A 380 -15.83 3.87 -30.41
C LEU A 380 -15.63 4.52 -31.79
N PHE A 381 -15.47 3.73 -32.86
CA PHE A 381 -15.46 4.26 -34.23
C PHE A 381 -16.80 4.87 -34.62
N CYS A 382 -17.93 4.22 -34.28
CA CYS A 382 -19.25 4.79 -34.54
C CYS A 382 -19.44 6.13 -33.81
N GLN A 383 -18.99 6.22 -32.55
CA GLN A 383 -19.00 7.47 -31.78
C GLN A 383 -18.14 8.55 -32.45
N LYS A 384 -16.91 8.20 -32.88
CA LYS A 384 -15.99 9.12 -33.57
C LYS A 384 -16.57 9.72 -34.85
N PHE A 385 -17.30 8.92 -35.63
CA PHE A 385 -17.85 9.33 -36.92
C PHE A 385 -19.35 9.70 -36.87
N GLY A 386 -19.97 9.75 -35.69
CA GLY A 386 -21.39 10.07 -35.54
C GLY A 386 -22.35 9.03 -36.17
N ARG A 387 -21.92 7.78 -36.33
CA ARG A 387 -22.70 6.69 -36.96
C ARG A 387 -23.61 5.99 -35.95
N TRP A 388 -24.54 6.74 -35.35
CA TRP A 388 -25.37 6.25 -34.22
C TRP A 388 -26.27 5.07 -34.57
N ARG A 389 -26.79 5.01 -35.81
CA ARG A 389 -27.62 3.88 -36.29
C ARG A 389 -26.87 2.55 -36.25
N GLU A 390 -25.60 2.57 -36.63
CA GLU A 390 -24.76 1.37 -36.60
C GLU A 390 -24.37 1.00 -35.18
N ALA A 391 -24.09 1.98 -34.33
CA ALA A 391 -23.87 1.72 -32.91
C ALA A 391 -25.09 1.02 -32.29
N ILE A 392 -26.31 1.48 -32.59
CA ILE A 392 -27.55 0.85 -32.13
C ILE A 392 -27.69 -0.56 -32.70
N ALA A 393 -27.39 -0.78 -33.98
CA ALA A 393 -27.43 -2.12 -34.58
C ALA A 393 -26.45 -3.09 -33.90
N ILE A 394 -25.22 -2.65 -33.62
CA ILE A 394 -24.20 -3.42 -32.90
C ILE A 394 -24.69 -3.76 -31.49
N LEU A 395 -25.22 -2.79 -30.75
CA LEU A 395 -25.77 -3.02 -29.40
C LEU A 395 -26.98 -3.96 -29.42
N THR A 396 -27.84 -3.85 -30.43
CA THR A 396 -29.01 -4.73 -30.60
C THR A 396 -28.60 -6.15 -30.91
N GLN A 397 -27.59 -6.35 -31.77
CA GLN A 397 -27.02 -7.66 -32.06
C GLN A 397 -26.35 -8.25 -30.82
N ALA A 398 -25.58 -7.44 -30.08
CA ALA A 398 -24.93 -7.88 -28.85
C ALA A 398 -25.94 -8.33 -27.78
N ARG A 399 -27.06 -7.60 -27.65
CA ARG A 399 -28.18 -7.96 -26.76
C ARG A 399 -28.84 -9.27 -27.15
N LYS A 400 -29.01 -9.53 -28.46
CA LYS A 400 -29.59 -10.79 -28.97
C LYS A 400 -28.70 -12.00 -28.68
N GLN A 401 -27.38 -11.83 -28.75
CA GLN A 401 -26.45 -12.95 -28.56
C GLN A 401 -26.24 -13.33 -27.10
N SER A 402 -26.41 -12.38 -26.17
CA SER A 402 -26.24 -12.65 -24.74
C SER A 402 -26.83 -11.53 -23.90
N ALA A 403 -27.74 -11.86 -22.99
CA ALA A 403 -28.24 -10.93 -21.98
C ALA A 403 -27.11 -10.38 -21.09
N LEU A 404 -26.05 -11.17 -20.89
CA LEU A 404 -24.87 -10.79 -20.10
C LEU A 404 -23.96 -9.79 -20.85
N VAL A 405 -23.89 -9.87 -22.18
CA VAL A 405 -23.11 -8.92 -23.01
C VAL A 405 -23.74 -7.52 -22.95
N GLY A 406 -25.08 -7.45 -22.92
CA GLY A 406 -25.80 -6.19 -22.76
C GLY A 406 -25.41 -5.42 -21.49
N HIS A 407 -25.19 -6.12 -20.37
CA HIS A 407 -24.74 -5.47 -19.12
C HIS A 407 -23.31 -4.94 -19.19
N ARG A 408 -22.44 -5.58 -19.97
CA ARG A 408 -21.02 -5.19 -20.09
C ARG A 408 -20.81 -4.00 -21.01
N LEU A 409 -21.56 -3.97 -22.12
CA LEU A 409 -21.58 -2.81 -23.02
C LEU A 409 -22.48 -1.68 -22.49
N GLY A 410 -23.29 -1.95 -21.46
CA GLY A 410 -24.25 -1.02 -20.84
C GLY A 410 -23.71 0.41 -20.60
N PRO A 411 -22.49 0.60 -20.07
CA PRO A 411 -21.93 1.93 -19.88
C PRO A 411 -21.71 2.70 -21.19
N LEU A 412 -21.24 2.03 -22.24
CA LEU A 412 -21.05 2.63 -23.57
C LEU A 412 -22.38 2.80 -24.30
N ALA A 413 -23.30 1.85 -24.14
CA ALA A 413 -24.66 1.97 -24.64
C ALA A 413 -25.37 3.20 -24.05
N HIS A 414 -25.22 3.46 -22.75
CA HIS A 414 -25.76 4.65 -22.12
C HIS A 414 -25.13 5.94 -22.68
N CYS A 415 -23.82 5.95 -22.98
CA CYS A 415 -23.18 7.12 -23.61
C CYS A 415 -23.72 7.35 -25.03
N VAL A 416 -23.83 6.28 -25.82
CA VAL A 416 -24.44 6.31 -27.16
C VAL A 416 -25.87 6.84 -27.08
N ILE A 417 -26.68 6.38 -26.13
CA ILE A 417 -28.08 6.81 -25.96
C ILE A 417 -28.14 8.29 -25.54
N VAL A 418 -27.34 8.73 -24.58
CA VAL A 418 -27.34 10.13 -24.12
C VAL A 418 -26.89 11.08 -25.23
N GLN A 419 -25.86 10.71 -26.00
CA GLN A 419 -25.36 11.53 -27.11
C GLN A 419 -26.28 11.50 -28.32
N ALA A 420 -26.89 10.35 -28.64
CA ALA A 420 -27.90 10.24 -29.68
C ALA A 420 -29.21 10.95 -29.30
N GLY A 421 -29.58 11.00 -28.00
CA GLY A 421 -30.76 11.71 -27.51
C GLY A 421 -30.66 13.23 -27.65
N GLY A 422 -29.44 13.78 -27.61
CA GLY A 422 -29.19 15.17 -28.00
C GLY A 422 -29.42 15.43 -29.49
N ALA A 423 -29.33 14.40 -30.33
CA ALA A 423 -29.78 14.41 -31.72
C ALA A 423 -31.22 13.90 -31.79
N HIS A 424 -32.15 14.73 -31.32
CA HIS A 424 -33.57 14.42 -31.10
C HIS A 424 -34.35 13.77 -32.26
N ASP A 425 -33.79 13.71 -33.47
CA ASP A 425 -34.42 13.14 -34.67
C ASP A 425 -34.10 11.66 -34.97
N VAL A 426 -33.22 10.99 -34.21
CA VAL A 426 -32.73 9.64 -34.59
C VAL A 426 -33.42 8.48 -33.85
N VAL A 427 -34.17 8.75 -32.78
CA VAL A 427 -34.79 7.71 -31.92
C VAL A 427 -36.31 7.53 -32.17
N ARG A 428 -36.93 8.41 -32.98
CA ARG A 428 -38.23 8.11 -33.62
C ARG A 428 -37.97 7.38 -34.93
#